data_AF-A0A2D7MQT0-F1
#
_entry.id   AF-A0A2D7MQT0-F1
#
_cell.length_a   1.000
_cell.length_b   1.000
_cell.length_c   1.000
_cell.angle_alpha   90.00
_cell.angle_beta   90.00
_cell.angle_gamma   90.00
#
_symmetry.space_group_name_H-M   'P 1'
#
loop_
_entity.id
_entity.type
_entity.pdbx_description
1 polymer ?
#
loop_
_entity_poly.entity_id
_entity_poly.type
_entity_poly.pdbx_seq_one_letter_code
_entity_poly.pdbx_strand_id
1 'polypeptide(L)'
;MRAKFRIYIEVISAISIVLSLVFLGLEVNTYNKLSKASIRQSLNETDMEVGKMHLHQEVIVQARYKLARDQELTDFEEYMMIEYQSFNYRDFDNSFYQYRMGLFDENAWLAYRRIIEDDLQNNKYVKEMWKNYKQRFSLEFQNEIEGLRKNSDQ
;
A
#
# COMPACT_ATOMS: atom_id res chain seq x y z
N MET A 1 48.95 25.35 29.71
CA MET A 1 47.48 25.18 29.78
C MET A 1 46.77 25.51 28.46
N ARG A 2 47.01 26.65 27.81
CA ARG A 2 46.33 27.05 26.54
C ARG A 2 46.45 26.05 25.38
N ALA A 3 47.61 25.42 25.19
CA ALA A 3 47.83 24.47 24.08
C ALA A 3 47.00 23.18 24.22
N LYS A 4 46.92 22.62 25.45
CA LYS A 4 46.07 21.44 25.73
C LYS A 4 44.60 21.76 25.50
N PHE A 5 44.15 22.93 25.95
CA PHE A 5 42.77 23.41 25.73
C PHE A 5 42.43 23.55 24.24
N ARG A 6 43.35 24.09 23.43
CA ARG A 6 43.18 24.19 21.98
C ARG A 6 43.00 22.81 21.32
N ILE A 7 43.82 21.83 21.68
CA ILE A 7 43.72 20.46 21.15
C ILE A 7 42.36 19.84 21.49
N TYR A 8 41.85 20.04 22.72
CA TYR A 8 40.51 19.55 23.07
C TYR A 8 39.41 20.18 22.20
N ILE A 9 39.47 21.48 21.96
CA ILE A 9 38.51 22.17 21.07
C ILE A 9 38.60 21.63 19.64
N GLU A 10 39.81 21.46 19.10
CA GLU A 10 40.01 20.93 17.75
C GLU A 10 39.44 19.51 17.60
N VAL A 11 39.68 18.63 18.59
CA VAL A 11 39.12 17.27 18.60
C VAL A 11 37.60 17.29 18.70
N ILE A 12 37.02 18.09 19.59
CA ILE A 12 35.56 18.22 19.73
C ILE A 12 34.95 18.76 18.43
N SER A 13 35.61 19.72 17.78
CA SER A 13 35.15 20.31 16.52
C SER A 13 35.16 19.28 15.40
N ALA A 14 36.25 18.50 15.27
CA ALA A 14 36.36 17.43 14.29
C ALA A 14 35.28 16.35 14.52
N ILE A 15 35.06 15.92 15.76
CA ILE A 15 34.00 14.97 16.11
C ILE A 15 32.62 15.54 15.75
N SER A 16 32.37 16.80 16.07
CA SER A 16 31.10 17.47 15.75
C SER A 16 30.82 17.49 14.25
N ILE A 17 31.84 17.77 13.42
CA ILE A 17 31.72 17.75 11.96
C ILE A 17 31.37 16.33 11.47
N VAL A 18 32.06 15.31 11.97
CA VAL A 18 31.81 13.91 11.59
C VAL A 18 30.39 13.49 11.98
N LEU A 19 29.94 13.80 13.19
CA LEU A 19 28.58 13.51 13.64
C LEU A 19 27.54 14.22 12.76
N SER A 20 27.73 15.49 12.46
CA SER A 20 26.83 16.24 11.57
C SER A 20 26.70 15.60 10.18
N LEU A 21 27.81 15.12 9.60
CA LEU A 21 27.78 14.41 8.31
C LEU A 21 27.04 13.08 8.40
N VAL A 22 27.18 12.33 9.51
CA VAL A 22 26.42 11.10 9.74
C VAL A 22 24.92 11.39 9.85
N PHE A 23 24.53 12.39 10.64
CA PHE A 23 23.13 12.80 10.76
C PHE A 23 22.55 13.22 9.42
N LEU A 24 23.28 14.03 8.63
CA LEU A 24 22.85 14.44 7.30
C LEU A 24 22.64 13.23 6.38
N GLY A 25 23.52 12.23 6.40
CA GLY A 25 23.37 11.00 5.63
C GLY A 25 22.10 10.22 5.99
N LEU A 26 21.79 10.12 7.29
CA LEU A 26 20.56 9.48 7.78
C LEU A 26 19.30 10.26 7.37
N GLU A 27 19.36 11.60 7.45
CA GLU A 27 18.25 12.48 7.09
C GLU A 27 17.96 12.42 5.59
N VAL A 28 18.98 12.48 4.74
CA VAL A 28 18.85 12.35 3.28
C VAL A 28 18.25 11.00 2.90
N ASN A 29 18.66 9.91 3.57
CA ASN A 29 18.07 8.59 3.32
C ASN A 29 16.59 8.55 3.71
N THR A 30 16.24 9.12 4.86
CA THR A 30 14.85 9.20 5.34
C THR A 30 14.00 10.06 4.41
N TYR A 31 14.52 11.19 3.96
CA TYR A 31 13.86 12.07 2.99
C TYR A 31 13.63 11.39 1.65
N ASN A 32 14.65 10.70 1.10
CA ASN A 32 14.52 9.97 -0.16
C ASN A 32 13.43 8.90 -0.10
N LYS A 33 13.34 8.21 1.04
CA LYS A 33 12.30 7.22 1.31
C LYS A 33 10.91 7.86 1.35
N LEU A 34 10.72 8.94 2.11
CA LEU A 34 9.46 9.68 2.16
C LEU A 34 9.05 10.23 0.79
N SER A 35 10.01 10.76 0.02
CA SER A 35 9.78 11.29 -1.33
C SER A 35 9.26 10.21 -2.29
N LYS A 36 9.88 9.03 -2.31
CA LYS A 36 9.41 7.89 -3.11
C LYS A 36 8.00 7.45 -2.73
N ALA A 37 7.71 7.36 -1.42
CA ALA A 37 6.38 7.02 -0.93
C ALA A 37 5.33 8.07 -1.32
N SER A 38 5.66 9.35 -1.20
CA SER A 38 4.78 10.45 -1.61
C SER A 38 4.47 10.40 -3.11
N ILE A 39 5.48 10.16 -3.97
CA ILE A 39 5.25 10.02 -5.41
C ILE A 39 4.32 8.83 -5.68
N ARG A 40 4.55 7.69 -5.02
CA ARG A 40 3.70 6.50 -5.18
C ARG A 40 2.26 6.77 -4.74
N GLN A 41 2.08 7.45 -3.61
CA GLN A 41 0.77 7.85 -3.11
C GLN A 41 0.05 8.77 -4.10
N SER A 42 0.72 9.80 -4.63
CA SER A 42 0.10 10.71 -5.61
C SER A 42 -0.27 10.02 -6.92
N LEU A 43 0.55 9.06 -7.39
CA LEU A 43 0.20 8.22 -8.53
C LEU A 43 -1.03 7.35 -8.23
N ASN A 44 -1.09 6.74 -7.04
CA ASN A 44 -2.24 5.94 -6.60
C ASN A 44 -3.52 6.79 -6.52
N GLU A 45 -3.45 7.98 -5.96
CA GLU A 45 -4.57 8.93 -5.89
C GLU A 45 -5.06 9.31 -7.28
N THR A 46 -4.14 9.61 -8.20
CA THR A 46 -4.46 9.91 -9.60
C THR A 46 -5.17 8.72 -10.28
N ASP A 47 -4.63 7.51 -10.12
CA ASP A 47 -5.24 6.28 -10.64
C ASP A 47 -6.65 6.07 -10.06
N MET A 48 -6.84 6.32 -8.77
CA MET A 48 -8.15 6.21 -8.11
C MET A 48 -9.14 7.28 -8.59
N GLU A 49 -8.70 8.50 -8.85
CA GLU A 49 -9.57 9.55 -9.42
C GLU A 49 -10.03 9.19 -10.83
N VAL A 50 -9.11 8.73 -11.69
CA VAL A 50 -9.46 8.23 -13.02
C VAL A 50 -10.39 7.02 -12.92
N GLY A 51 -10.14 6.13 -11.97
CA GLY A 51 -10.99 5.00 -11.67
C GLY A 51 -12.41 5.38 -11.27
N LYS A 52 -12.56 6.36 -10.36
CA LYS A 52 -13.88 6.87 -9.93
C LYS A 52 -14.69 7.43 -11.09
N MET A 53 -14.06 7.99 -12.12
CA MET A 53 -14.77 8.45 -13.33
C MET A 53 -15.30 7.29 -14.17
N HIS A 54 -14.63 6.13 -14.16
CA HIS A 54 -15.08 4.91 -14.84
C HIS A 54 -16.11 4.12 -14.02
N LEU A 55 -16.09 4.26 -12.70
CA LEU A 55 -17.01 3.58 -11.81
C LEU A 55 -18.37 4.28 -11.76
N HIS A 56 -19.40 3.63 -12.31
CA HIS A 56 -20.80 4.00 -12.10
C HIS A 56 -21.21 3.74 -10.64
N GLN A 57 -21.01 4.72 -9.75
CA GLN A 57 -21.19 4.55 -8.32
C GLN A 57 -22.61 4.09 -7.95
N GLU A 58 -23.64 4.58 -8.64
CA GLU A 58 -25.02 4.14 -8.42
C GLU A 58 -25.18 2.63 -8.68
N VAL A 59 -24.51 2.10 -9.70
CA VAL A 59 -24.56 0.67 -10.05
C VAL A 59 -23.91 -0.18 -8.96
N ILE A 60 -22.78 0.26 -8.39
CA ILE A 60 -22.14 -0.43 -7.28
C ILE A 60 -23.03 -0.44 -6.03
N VAL A 61 -23.68 0.68 -5.72
CA VAL A 61 -24.58 0.77 -4.56
C VAL A 61 -25.80 -0.13 -4.77
N GLN A 62 -26.40 -0.13 -5.96
CA GLN A 62 -27.52 -1.01 -6.30
C GLN A 62 -27.12 -2.48 -6.24
N ALA A 63 -25.97 -2.85 -6.81
CA ALA A 63 -25.43 -4.20 -6.76
C ALA A 63 -25.25 -4.68 -5.32
N ARG A 64 -24.63 -3.87 -4.45
CA ARG A 64 -24.49 -4.19 -3.02
C ARG A 64 -25.84 -4.35 -2.32
N TYR A 65 -26.81 -3.49 -2.62
CA TYR A 65 -28.15 -3.56 -2.05
C TYR A 65 -28.88 -4.86 -2.44
N LYS A 66 -28.75 -5.28 -3.71
CA LYS A 66 -29.28 -6.55 -4.23
C LYS A 66 -28.63 -7.76 -3.54
N LEU A 67 -27.30 -7.76 -3.46
CA LEU A 67 -26.55 -8.83 -2.78
C LEU A 67 -26.96 -9.00 -1.31
N ALA A 68 -27.18 -7.90 -0.60
CA ALA A 68 -27.63 -7.92 0.79
C ALA A 68 -29.06 -8.49 0.98
N ARG A 69 -29.77 -8.80 -0.12
CA ARG A 69 -31.12 -9.36 -0.15
C ARG A 69 -31.19 -10.65 -0.97
N ASP A 70 -30.04 -11.26 -1.24
CA ASP A 70 -29.92 -12.49 -2.03
C ASP A 70 -30.55 -12.36 -3.43
N GLN A 71 -30.50 -11.16 -4.01
CA GLN A 71 -31.00 -10.90 -5.37
C GLN A 71 -29.86 -11.05 -6.39
N GLU A 72 -30.19 -11.60 -7.56
CA GLU A 72 -29.24 -11.74 -8.66
C GLU A 72 -28.84 -10.38 -9.24
N LEU A 73 -27.58 -10.30 -9.64
CA LEU A 73 -27.02 -9.15 -10.36
C LEU A 73 -27.12 -9.39 -11.86
N THR A 74 -27.28 -8.31 -12.62
CA THR A 74 -27.08 -8.34 -14.07
C THR A 74 -25.59 -8.49 -14.40
N ASP A 75 -25.26 -8.99 -15.58
CA ASP A 75 -23.87 -9.12 -16.05
C ASP A 75 -23.08 -7.81 -15.93
N PHE A 76 -23.74 -6.67 -16.20
CA PHE A 76 -23.12 -5.36 -16.05
C PHE A 76 -22.85 -5.00 -14.60
N GLU A 77 -23.79 -5.27 -13.68
CA GLU A 77 -23.57 -5.06 -12.25
C GLU A 77 -22.44 -5.95 -11.71
N GLU A 78 -22.35 -7.21 -12.16
CA GLU A 78 -21.24 -8.09 -11.81
C GLU A 78 -19.90 -7.57 -12.33
N TYR A 79 -19.85 -7.15 -13.59
CA TYR A 79 -18.66 -6.51 -14.17
C TYR A 79 -18.21 -5.29 -13.36
N MET A 80 -19.16 -4.41 -13.01
CA MET A 80 -18.86 -3.23 -12.21
C MET A 80 -18.34 -3.58 -10.81
N MET A 81 -18.89 -4.63 -10.18
CA MET A 81 -18.37 -5.13 -8.90
C MET A 81 -16.93 -5.65 -9.01
N ILE A 82 -16.58 -6.34 -10.10
CA ILE A 82 -15.21 -6.80 -10.37
C ILE A 82 -14.26 -5.62 -10.58
N GLU A 83 -14.65 -4.64 -11.40
CA GLU A 83 -13.88 -3.41 -11.63
C GLU A 83 -13.66 -2.66 -10.32
N TYR A 84 -14.69 -2.52 -9.49
CA TYR A 84 -14.60 -1.89 -8.18
C TYR A 84 -13.55 -2.54 -7.28
N GLN A 85 -13.49 -3.88 -7.23
CA GLN A 85 -12.49 -4.59 -6.44
C GLN A 85 -11.06 -4.34 -6.95
N SER A 86 -10.88 -4.08 -8.25
CA SER A 86 -9.55 -3.78 -8.80
C SER A 86 -8.99 -2.46 -8.25
N PHE A 87 -9.85 -1.45 -8.06
CA PHE A 87 -9.46 -0.18 -7.44
C PHE A 87 -9.25 -0.31 -5.93
N ASN A 88 -10.07 -1.13 -5.25
CA ASN A 88 -9.87 -1.44 -3.83
C ASN A 88 -8.49 -2.09 -3.61
N TYR A 89 -8.14 -3.09 -4.43
CA TYR A 89 -6.86 -3.78 -4.31
C TYR A 89 -5.66 -2.95 -4.76
N ARG A 90 -5.88 -1.90 -5.56
CA ARG A 90 -4.83 -0.90 -5.85
C ARG A 90 -4.45 -0.14 -4.58
N ASP A 91 -5.43 0.22 -3.74
CA ASP A 91 -5.16 0.86 -2.45
C ASP A 91 -4.44 -0.09 -1.48
N PHE A 92 -4.77 -1.38 -1.48
CA PHE A 92 -4.03 -2.39 -0.73
C PHE A 92 -2.58 -2.56 -1.20
N ASP A 93 -2.33 -2.59 -2.52
CA ASP A 93 -0.97 -2.63 -3.09
C ASP A 93 -0.16 -1.40 -2.66
N ASN A 94 -0.77 -0.21 -2.71
CA ASN A 94 -0.14 1.02 -2.23
C ASN A 94 0.15 0.99 -0.71
N SER A 95 -0.80 0.51 0.09
CA SER A 95 -0.64 0.36 1.54
C SER A 95 0.46 -0.65 1.87
N PHE A 96 0.53 -1.77 1.14
CA PHE A 96 1.61 -2.76 1.28
C PHE A 96 2.98 -2.17 0.94
N TYR A 97 3.07 -1.39 -0.14
CA TYR A 97 4.29 -0.69 -0.50
C TYR A 97 4.77 0.23 0.64
N GLN A 98 3.86 1.03 1.21
CA GLN A 98 4.17 1.90 2.36
C GLN A 98 4.52 1.10 3.62
N TYR A 99 3.88 -0.04 3.86
CA TYR A 99 4.21 -0.95 4.96
C TYR A 99 5.62 -1.53 4.82
N ARG A 100 6.00 -1.99 3.62
CA ARG A 100 7.38 -2.47 3.38
C ARG A 100 8.42 -1.37 3.53
N MET A 101 8.02 -0.13 3.29
CA MET A 101 8.84 1.02 3.62
C MET A 101 8.79 1.33 5.12
N GLY A 102 8.00 0.71 5.98
CA GLY A 102 7.88 1.10 7.38
C GLY A 102 7.34 2.53 7.55
N LEU A 103 6.46 2.94 6.63
CA LEU A 103 5.72 4.20 6.67
C LEU A 103 4.23 3.97 6.96
N PHE A 104 3.76 2.73 6.81
CA PHE A 104 2.41 2.31 7.16
C PHE A 104 2.46 1.44 8.42
N ASP A 105 1.53 1.67 9.34
CA ASP A 105 1.48 0.97 10.62
C ASP A 105 1.31 -0.54 10.44
N GLU A 106 2.06 -1.33 11.19
CA GLU A 106 2.05 -2.79 11.09
C GLU A 106 0.69 -3.37 11.50
N ASN A 107 0.06 -2.86 12.57
CA ASN A 107 -1.24 -3.35 12.99
C ASN A 107 -2.33 -3.03 11.96
N ALA A 108 -2.27 -1.85 11.35
CA ALA A 108 -3.12 -1.48 10.23
C ALA A 108 -2.91 -2.42 9.04
N TRP A 109 -1.67 -2.74 8.69
CA TRP A 109 -1.38 -3.70 7.62
C TRP A 109 -1.90 -5.09 7.93
N LEU A 110 -1.70 -5.59 9.15
CA LEU A 110 -2.23 -6.88 9.59
C LEU A 110 -3.76 -6.92 9.55
N ALA A 111 -4.45 -5.80 9.80
CA ALA A 111 -5.89 -5.71 9.62
C ALA A 111 -6.29 -5.82 8.15
N TYR A 112 -5.57 -5.14 7.24
CA TYR A 112 -5.79 -5.26 5.81
C TYR A 112 -5.54 -6.67 5.30
N ARG A 113 -4.48 -7.35 5.77
CA ARG A 113 -4.23 -8.75 5.42
C ARG A 113 -5.41 -9.67 5.75
N ARG A 114 -6.02 -9.50 6.94
CA ARG A 114 -7.21 -10.29 7.33
C ARG A 114 -8.41 -10.03 6.43
N ILE A 115 -8.63 -8.77 6.04
CA ILE A 115 -9.71 -8.41 5.08
C ILE A 115 -9.45 -9.11 3.74
N ILE A 116 -8.22 -9.00 3.23
CA ILE A 116 -7.81 -9.59 1.96
C ILE A 116 -7.95 -11.13 1.97
N GLU A 117 -7.54 -11.78 3.06
CA GLU A 117 -7.71 -13.23 3.25
C GLU A 117 -9.18 -13.64 3.18
N ASP A 118 -10.04 -12.96 3.95
CA ASP A 118 -11.49 -13.21 3.95
C ASP A 118 -12.11 -12.98 2.57
N ASP A 119 -11.78 -11.86 1.92
CA ASP A 119 -12.27 -11.52 0.59
C ASP A 119 -11.85 -12.56 -0.46
N LEU A 120 -10.59 -13.01 -0.45
CA LEU A 120 -10.11 -14.04 -1.39
C LEU A 120 -10.80 -15.40 -1.19
N GLN A 121 -11.32 -15.68 0.00
CA GLN A 121 -12.04 -16.93 0.31
C GLN A 121 -13.54 -16.81 0.05
N ASN A 122 -14.15 -15.68 0.39
CA ASN A 122 -15.60 -15.57 0.52
C ASN A 122 -16.24 -14.63 -0.52
N ASN A 123 -15.45 -13.83 -1.22
CA ASN A 123 -15.96 -12.83 -2.17
C ASN A 123 -15.70 -13.26 -3.63
N LYS A 124 -16.75 -13.71 -4.33
CA LYS A 124 -16.63 -14.16 -5.73
C LYS A 124 -16.09 -13.08 -6.68
N TYR A 125 -16.41 -11.81 -6.42
CA TYR A 125 -15.96 -10.69 -7.26
C TYR A 125 -14.48 -10.42 -7.08
N VAL A 126 -13.95 -10.57 -5.86
CA VAL A 126 -12.51 -10.48 -5.59
C VAL A 126 -11.76 -11.63 -6.25
N LYS A 127 -12.28 -12.87 -6.18
CA LYS A 127 -11.66 -14.02 -6.84
C LYS A 127 -11.55 -13.82 -8.35
N GLU A 128 -12.64 -13.36 -8.99
CA GLU A 128 -12.66 -13.11 -10.43
C GLU A 128 -11.76 -11.91 -10.80
N MET A 129 -11.78 -10.84 -10.00
CA MET A 129 -10.86 -9.71 -10.14
C MET A 129 -9.40 -10.16 -10.08
N TRP A 130 -9.03 -10.95 -9.07
CA TRP A 130 -7.65 -11.43 -8.92
C TRP A 130 -7.22 -12.26 -10.13
N LYS A 131 -8.07 -13.20 -10.57
CA LYS A 131 -7.83 -14.02 -11.75
C LYS A 131 -7.58 -13.19 -13.00
N ASN A 132 -8.40 -12.16 -13.22
CA ASN A 132 -8.35 -11.37 -14.45
C ASN A 132 -7.29 -10.26 -14.42
N TYR A 133 -7.04 -9.67 -13.24
CA TYR A 133 -6.32 -8.40 -13.12
C TYR A 133 -5.08 -8.44 -12.23
N LYS A 134 -4.68 -9.59 -11.65
CA LYS A 134 -3.50 -9.64 -10.76
C LYS A 134 -2.23 -9.03 -11.35
N GLN A 135 -2.05 -9.15 -12.67
CA GLN A 135 -0.88 -8.60 -13.38
C GLN A 135 -0.83 -7.06 -13.38
N ARG A 136 -1.92 -6.38 -13.00
CA ARG A 136 -1.97 -4.92 -12.86
C ARG A 136 -1.33 -4.43 -11.55
N PHE A 137 -1.14 -5.30 -10.56
CA PHE A 137 -0.54 -4.96 -9.26
C PHE A 137 0.97 -5.20 -9.24
N SER A 138 1.68 -4.61 -8.28
CA SER A 138 3.11 -4.85 -8.10
C SER A 138 3.43 -6.34 -7.90
N LEU A 139 4.58 -6.80 -8.40
CA LEU A 139 5.01 -8.19 -8.24
C LEU A 139 5.16 -8.57 -6.76
N GLU A 140 5.60 -7.63 -5.93
CA GLU A 140 5.76 -7.89 -4.51
C GLU A 140 4.44 -8.02 -3.78
N PHE A 141 3.43 -7.23 -4.15
CA PHE A 141 2.08 -7.42 -3.63
C PHE A 141 1.47 -8.74 -4.11
N GLN A 142 1.65 -9.09 -5.40
CA GLN A 142 1.25 -10.41 -5.90
C GLN A 142 1.86 -11.54 -5.05
N ASN A 143 3.17 -11.47 -4.76
CA ASN A 143 3.84 -12.47 -3.94
C ASN A 143 3.31 -12.53 -2.50
N GLU A 144 3.00 -11.38 -1.89
CA GLU A 144 2.36 -11.32 -0.57
C GLU A 144 1.01 -12.05 -0.60
N ILE A 145 0.14 -11.73 -1.55
CA ILE A 145 -1.18 -12.35 -1.66
C ILE A 145 -1.11 -13.86 -1.91
N GLU A 146 -0.23 -14.31 -2.80
CA GLU A 146 -0.02 -15.74 -3.04
C GLU A 146 0.56 -16.46 -1.81
N GLY A 147 1.30 -15.74 -0.96
CA GLY A 147 1.74 -16.22 0.35
C GLY A 147 0.58 -16.45 1.32
N LEU A 148 -0.41 -15.55 1.36
CA LEU A 148 -1.60 -15.69 2.20
C LEU A 148 -2.41 -16.94 1.84
N ARG A 149 -2.61 -17.17 0.53
CA ARG A 149 -3.41 -18.31 0.02
C ARG A 149 -2.83 -19.67 0.42
N LYS A 150 -1.50 -19.82 0.42
CA LYS A 150 -0.86 -21.09 0.78
C LYS A 150 -1.01 -21.44 2.26
N ASN A 151 -1.11 -20.43 3.12
CA ASN A 151 -1.26 -20.63 4.56
C ASN A 151 -2.72 -20.91 4.97
N SER A 152 -3.70 -20.52 4.15
CA SER A 152 -5.11 -20.82 4.41
C SER A 152 -5.56 -22.20 3.95
N ASP A 153 -4.81 -22.85 3.07
CA ASP A 153 -5.08 -24.21 2.56
C ASP A 153 -4.43 -25.32 3.45
N GLN A 154 -3.86 -24.95 4.60
CA GLN A 154 -3.31 -25.85 5.64
C GLN A 154 -4.21 -25.85 6.87
#